data_AF-A0A949HPD8-F1
#
_entry.id   AF-A0A949HPD8-F1
#
_cell.length_a   1.000
_cell.length_b   1.000
_cell.length_c   1.000
_cell.angle_alpha   90.00
_cell.angle_beta   90.00
_cell.angle_gamma   90.00
#
_symmetry.space_group_name_H-M   'P 1'
#
loop_
_entity.id
_entity.type
_entity.pdbx_description
1 polymer ?
#
loop_
_entity_poly.entity_id
_entity_poly.type
_entity_poly.pdbx_seq_one_letter_code
_entity_poly.pdbx_strand_id
1 'polypeptide(L)'
;MALKSHTQWKEELIITDEQGNSFCFGCGWGVEPPVAYIPSQVDWSRCVPGWLTDRRLEVIDLIKQEGHLVEDWPYPEVRPANDSAF
;
A
#
# COMPACT_ATOMS: atom_id res chain seq x y z
N MET A 1 30.44 -2.12 -14.21
CA MET A 1 29.48 -3.00 -13.51
C MET A 1 28.17 -2.94 -14.25
N ALA A 2 27.54 -4.07 -14.59
CA ALA A 2 26.25 -4.06 -15.30
C ALA A 2 25.18 -4.74 -14.45
N LEU A 3 24.41 -3.93 -13.73
CA LEU A 3 23.12 -4.34 -13.16
C LEU A 3 22.05 -4.15 -14.22
N LYS A 4 21.20 -5.16 -14.44
CA LYS A 4 19.98 -5.04 -15.25
C LYS A 4 18.87 -5.95 -14.69
N SER A 5 17.74 -5.34 -14.39
CA SER A 5 16.43 -5.99 -14.31
C SER A 5 15.33 -4.93 -14.46
N HIS A 6 14.31 -5.21 -15.25
CA HIS A 6 13.03 -4.51 -15.26
C HIS A 6 11.91 -5.56 -15.49
N THR A 7 10.80 -5.38 -14.80
CA THR A 7 9.38 -5.51 -15.19
C THR A 7 8.63 -5.15 -13.90
N GLN A 8 7.72 -4.19 -13.93
CA GLN A 8 6.84 -3.88 -12.78
C GLN A 8 5.40 -3.83 -13.28
N TRP A 9 4.63 -4.85 -12.93
CA TRP A 9 3.20 -4.69 -12.71
C TRP A 9 3.04 -4.66 -11.18
N LYS A 10 2.67 -3.52 -10.62
CA LYS A 10 2.33 -3.37 -9.20
C LYS A 10 0.85 -3.11 -9.15
N GLU A 11 0.10 -4.10 -8.71
CA GLU A 11 -1.31 -3.91 -8.45
C GLU A 11 -1.42 -3.03 -7.20
N GLU A 12 -2.30 -2.04 -7.28
CA GLU A 12 -2.47 -1.04 -6.22
C GLU A 12 -3.76 -1.33 -5.49
N LEU A 13 -3.71 -1.29 -4.16
CA LEU A 13 -4.89 -1.29 -3.33
C LEU A 13 -5.13 0.15 -2.88
N ILE A 14 -6.26 0.72 -3.28
CA ILE A 14 -6.60 2.12 -2.96
C ILE A 14 -7.54 2.14 -1.77
N ILE A 15 -7.15 2.86 -0.72
CA ILE A 15 -8.02 3.17 0.42
C ILE A 15 -8.49 4.61 0.30
N THR A 16 -9.81 4.82 0.34
CA THR A 16 -10.45 6.13 0.22
C THR A 16 -11.28 6.43 1.46
N ASP A 17 -11.13 7.63 2.04
CA ASP A 17 -11.99 8.08 3.15
C ASP A 17 -13.29 8.73 2.67
N GLU A 18 -14.16 9.07 3.62
CA GLU A 18 -15.46 9.71 3.36
C GLU A 18 -15.34 11.10 2.70
N GLN A 19 -14.17 11.73 2.79
CA GLN A 19 -13.89 13.05 2.22
C GLN A 19 -13.27 12.95 0.82
N GLY A 20 -13.06 11.73 0.30
CA GLY A 20 -12.46 11.46 -1.00
C GLY A 20 -10.94 11.44 -1.00
N ASN A 21 -10.28 11.54 0.15
CA ASN A 21 -8.83 11.39 0.24
C ASN A 21 -8.46 9.93 -0.03
N SER A 22 -7.49 9.69 -0.90
CA SER A 22 -7.10 8.34 -1.31
C SER A 22 -5.61 8.08 -1.11
N PHE A 23 -5.25 6.84 -0.76
CA PHE A 23 -3.86 6.40 -0.62
C PHE A 23 -3.68 4.99 -1.21
N CYS A 24 -2.60 4.80 -1.97
CA CYS A 24 -2.32 3.55 -2.67
C CYS A 24 -1.30 2.69 -1.90
N PHE A 25 -1.72 1.49 -1.51
CA PHE A 25 -0.86 0.42 -1.02
C PHE A 25 -0.41 -0.49 -2.17
N GLY A 26 0.69 -1.21 -1.97
CA GLY A 26 1.10 -2.26 -2.88
C GLY A 26 0.29 -3.51 -2.62
N CYS A 27 -0.12 -4.17 -3.69
CA CYS A 27 -0.84 -5.42 -3.62
C CYS A 27 -0.27 -6.39 -4.66
N GLY A 28 -0.16 -7.65 -4.27
CA GLY A 28 0.12 -8.75 -5.20
C GLY A 28 -1.16 -9.55 -5.40
N TRP A 29 -1.84 -9.38 -6.54
CA TRP A 29 -3.02 -10.17 -6.91
C TRP A 29 -2.65 -11.40 -7.76
N GLY A 30 -1.38 -11.55 -8.14
CA GLY A 30 -0.86 -12.77 -8.79
C GLY A 30 -0.76 -14.01 -7.89
N VAL A 31 -1.28 -13.95 -6.66
CA VAL A 31 -1.32 -15.03 -5.67
C VAL A 31 -2.73 -15.12 -5.05
N GLU A 32 -3.15 -16.31 -4.64
CA GLU A 32 -4.46 -16.56 -4.03
C GLU A 32 -4.26 -17.12 -2.60
N PRO A 33 -4.76 -16.44 -1.55
CA PRO A 33 -5.41 -15.12 -1.57
C PRO A 33 -4.43 -13.96 -1.89
N PRO A 34 -4.91 -12.84 -2.45
CA PRO A 34 -4.08 -11.68 -2.73
C PRO A 34 -3.41 -11.11 -1.46
N VAL A 35 -2.20 -10.57 -1.60
CA VAL A 35 -1.43 -10.02 -0.45
C VAL A 35 -1.30 -8.52 -0.58
N ALA A 36 -1.81 -7.79 0.41
CA ALA A 36 -1.59 -6.35 0.58
C ALA A 36 -0.36 -6.11 1.45
N TYR A 37 0.56 -5.30 0.93
CA TYR A 37 1.77 -4.88 1.63
C TYR A 37 1.52 -3.51 2.24
N ILE A 38 1.67 -3.38 3.55
CA ILE A 38 1.47 -2.13 4.27
C ILE A 38 2.71 -1.75 5.09
N PRO A 39 2.91 -0.46 5.43
CA PRO A 39 3.95 -0.06 6.35
C PRO A 39 3.81 -0.73 7.72
N SER A 40 4.95 -1.02 8.34
CA SER A 40 5.02 -1.50 9.72
C SER A 40 4.32 -0.52 10.67
N GLN A 41 3.92 -0.98 11.86
CA GLN A 41 3.33 -0.09 12.87
C GLN A 41 4.27 1.06 13.24
N VAL A 42 5.58 0.82 13.27
CA VAL A 42 6.60 1.81 13.65
C VAL A 42 6.77 2.88 12.58
N ASP A 43 6.64 2.49 11.31
CA ASP A 43 6.89 3.37 10.16
C ASP A 43 5.61 3.99 9.61
N TRP A 44 4.44 3.52 10.04
CA TRP A 44 3.12 3.91 9.52
C TRP A 44 2.96 5.42 9.39
N SER A 45 3.11 6.15 10.49
CA SER A 45 2.93 7.61 10.53
C SER A 45 3.92 8.40 9.67
N ARG A 46 5.03 7.78 9.27
CA ARG A 46 6.02 8.38 8.36
C ARG A 46 5.69 8.10 6.90
N CYS A 47 5.02 6.98 6.61
CA CYS A 47 4.73 6.53 5.26
C CYS A 47 3.34 6.92 4.74
N VAL A 48 2.39 7.25 5.64
CA VAL A 48 1.00 7.56 5.27
C VAL A 48 0.66 9.04 5.52
N PRO A 49 -0.33 9.61 4.80
CA PRO A 49 -0.81 10.96 5.06
C PRO A 49 -1.48 11.10 6.44
N GLY A 50 -1.57 12.34 6.93
CA GLY A 50 -2.11 12.65 8.25
C GLY A 50 -3.49 12.04 8.54
N TRP A 51 -4.37 12.00 7.54
CA TRP A 51 -5.73 11.44 7.67
C TRP A 51 -5.75 9.91 7.88
N LEU A 52 -4.66 9.20 7.59
CA LEU A 52 -4.48 7.76 7.84
C LEU A 52 -3.66 7.44 9.08
N THR A 53 -3.01 8.43 9.70
CA THR A 53 -1.96 8.21 10.71
C THR A 53 -2.44 7.34 11.88
N ASP A 54 -3.67 7.55 12.37
CA ASP A 54 -4.23 6.79 13.49
C ASP A 54 -5.18 5.66 13.05
N ARG A 55 -5.29 5.39 11.75
CA ARG A 55 -6.28 4.47 11.15
C ARG A 55 -5.69 3.15 10.68
N ARG A 56 -4.47 2.79 11.10
CA ARG A 56 -3.79 1.56 10.63
C ARG A 56 -4.62 0.30 10.83
N LEU A 57 -5.20 0.10 12.01
CA LEU A 57 -5.98 -1.11 12.30
C LEU A 57 -7.26 -1.17 11.46
N GLU A 58 -7.92 -0.04 11.26
CA GLU A 58 -9.10 0.06 10.40
C GLU A 58 -8.78 -0.33 8.96
N VAL A 59 -7.64 0.13 8.43
CA VAL A 59 -7.16 -0.27 7.10
C VAL A 59 -6.91 -1.77 7.05
N ILE A 60 -6.25 -2.36 8.06
CA ILE A 60 -5.98 -3.80 8.10
C ILE A 60 -7.27 -4.62 8.11
N ASP A 61 -8.24 -4.21 8.93
CA ASP A 61 -9.51 -4.91 9.05
C ASP A 61 -10.32 -4.84 7.75
N LEU A 62 -10.37 -3.65 7.13
CA LEU A 62 -10.99 -3.47 5.80
C LEU A 62 -10.34 -4.39 4.76
N ILE A 63 -9.01 -4.42 4.69
CA ILE A 63 -8.27 -5.26 3.74
C ILE A 63 -8.59 -6.74 3.93
N LYS A 64 -8.65 -7.21 5.19
CA LYS A 64 -8.99 -8.59 5.51
C LYS A 64 -10.44 -8.93 5.17
N GLN A 65 -11.37 -7.99 5.34
CA GLN A 65 -12.78 -8.18 4.97
C GLN A 65 -12.96 -8.39 3.46
N GLU A 66 -12.14 -7.72 2.65
CA GLU A 66 -12.07 -7.92 1.19
C GLU A 66 -11.36 -9.22 0.78
N GLY A 67 -10.91 -10.05 1.75
CA GLY A 67 -10.32 -11.37 1.49
C GLY A 67 -8.80 -11.36 1.24
N HIS A 68 -8.13 -10.23 1.46
CA HIS A 68 -6.68 -10.13 1.29
C HIS A 68 -5.93 -10.59 2.55
N LEU A 69 -4.74 -11.15 2.36
CA LEU A 69 -3.73 -11.22 3.42
C LEU A 69 -3.04 -9.87 3.58
N VAL A 70 -2.56 -9.59 4.78
CA VAL A 70 -1.84 -8.36 5.10
C VAL A 70 -0.44 -8.72 5.58
N GLU A 71 0.56 -8.14 4.93
CA GLU A 71 1.96 -8.28 5.33
C GLU A 71 2.60 -6.91 5.59
N ASP A 72 3.39 -6.85 6.65
CA ASP A 72 4.26 -5.71 6.90
C ASP A 72 5.41 -5.73 5.89
N TRP A 73 5.53 -4.66 5.11
CA TRP A 73 6.61 -4.49 4.15
C TRP A 73 7.43 -3.26 4.48
N PRO A 74 8.77 -3.31 4.40
CA PRO A 74 9.61 -2.12 4.54
C PRO A 74 9.29 -1.18 3.38
N TYR A 75 8.43 -0.20 3.65
CA TYR A 75 8.07 0.84 2.71
C TYR A 75 9.23 1.84 2.60
N PRO A 76 9.66 2.24 1.39
CA PRO A 76 10.52 3.41 1.26
C PRO A 76 9.79 4.63 1.81
N GLU A 77 10.51 5.52 2.49
CA GLU A 77 9.97 6.68 3.25
C GLU A 77 8.98 7.54 2.46
N VAL A 78 9.05 7.51 1.12
CA VAL A 78 8.10 8.15 0.21
C VAL A 78 7.92 7.24 -1.00
N ARG A 79 6.71 6.70 -1.24
CA ARG A 79 6.33 6.36 -2.62
C ARG A 79 6.18 7.70 -3.33
N PRO A 80 6.93 7.98 -4.43
CA PRO A 80 6.50 9.06 -5.30
C PRO A 80 5.05 8.77 -5.67
N ALA A 81 4.16 9.73 -5.45
CA ALA A 81 2.83 9.70 -6.05
C ALA A 81 3.06 9.33 -7.52
N ASN A 82 2.44 8.26 -7.99
CA ASN A 82 2.56 7.86 -9.38
C ASN A 82 2.19 9.08 -10.22
N ASP A 83 3.19 9.71 -10.83
CA ASP A 83 3.04 10.70 -11.89
C ASP A 83 2.64 9.95 -13.17
N SER A 84 1.60 9.13 -13.05
CA SER A 84 0.92 8.49 -14.16
C SER A 84 -0.20 9.42 -14.58
N ALA A 85 0.22 10.57 -15.13
CA ALA A 85 -0.56 11.22 -16.16
C ALA A 85 -0.74 10.19 -17.30
N PHE A 86 -1.97 9.72 -17.46
CA PHE A 86 -2.50 9.28 -18.75
C PHE A 86 -3.47 10.35 -19.23
#